data_AF-A0A942TZS9-F1
#
_entry.id   AF-A0A942TZS9-F1
#
_cell.length_a   1.000
_cell.length_b   1.000
_cell.length_c   1.000
_cell.angle_alpha   90.00
_cell.angle_beta   90.00
_cell.angle_gamma   90.00
#
_symmetry.space_group_name_H-M   'P 1'
#
loop_
_entity.id
_entity.type
_entity.pdbx_description
1 polymer ?
#
loop_
_entity_poly.entity_id
_entity_poly.type
_entity_poly.pdbx_seq_one_letter_code
_entity_poly.pdbx_strand_id
1 'polypeptide(L)'
;MKKGGCVLLKKSFYHFLMKYRHAIEKDEISEFANAAYEDHGFPKNSVDYHQLTQYLELNGHYLSSMTIFDDVWELYKESEDK
;
A
#
# COMPACT_ATOMS: atom_id res chain seq x y z
N MET A 1 -23.86 -16.68 -20.44
CA MET A 1 -22.48 -16.80 -19.91
C MET A 1 -22.15 -15.59 -19.05
N LYS A 2 -21.64 -15.81 -17.83
CA LYS A 2 -21.38 -14.76 -16.84
C LYS A 2 -19.98 -14.16 -17.02
N LYS A 3 -19.98 -12.83 -16.93
CA LYS A 3 -18.88 -11.92 -16.56
C LYS A 3 -17.84 -11.69 -17.67
N GLY A 4 -18.12 -10.64 -18.45
CA GLY A 4 -17.12 -9.95 -19.25
C GLY A 4 -15.96 -9.50 -18.38
N GLY A 5 -14.76 -9.57 -18.95
CA GLY A 5 -13.51 -9.24 -18.30
C GLY A 5 -13.60 -7.89 -17.61
N CYS A 6 -13.46 -7.92 -16.28
CA CYS A 6 -13.08 -6.73 -15.55
C CYS A 6 -11.61 -6.51 -15.92
N VAL A 7 -11.34 -5.39 -16.60
CA VAL A 7 -9.97 -4.91 -16.79
C VAL A 7 -9.33 -4.92 -15.40
N LEU A 8 -8.26 -5.71 -15.21
CA LEU A 8 -7.43 -5.65 -14.00
C LEU A 8 -6.80 -4.25 -13.98
N LEU A 9 -7.54 -3.27 -13.46
CA LEU A 9 -6.99 -2.00 -13.02
C LEU A 9 -6.01 -2.38 -11.92
N LYS A 10 -4.72 -2.56 -12.27
CA LYS A 10 -3.64 -2.75 -11.31
C LYS A 10 -3.79 -1.66 -10.27
N LYS A 11 -4.33 -2.00 -9.10
CA LYS A 11 -4.61 -0.99 -8.08
C LYS A 11 -3.24 -0.49 -7.64
N SER A 12 -3.07 0.82 -7.53
CA SER A 12 -1.84 1.33 -6.95
C SER A 12 -1.68 0.80 -5.53
N PHE A 13 -0.44 0.64 -5.09
CA PHE A 13 -0.14 0.19 -3.73
C PHE A 13 -0.88 1.05 -2.70
N TYR A 14 -0.94 2.36 -2.93
CA TYR A 14 -1.70 3.30 -2.11
C TYR A 14 -3.18 2.93 -1.99
N HIS A 15 -3.84 2.59 -3.11
CA HIS A 15 -5.26 2.23 -3.08
C HIS A 15 -5.50 0.94 -2.30
N PHE A 16 -4.58 -0.02 -2.39
CA PHE A 16 -4.60 -1.22 -1.55
C PHE A 16 -4.43 -0.87 -0.07
N LEU A 17 -3.44 -0.04 0.26
CA LEU A 17 -3.12 0.41 1.62
C LEU A 17 -4.30 1.12 2.29
N MET A 18 -5.11 1.88 1.54
CA MET A 18 -6.29 2.58 2.08
C MET A 18 -7.36 1.65 2.67
N LYS A 19 -7.35 0.35 2.36
CA LYS A 19 -8.24 -0.63 2.99
C LYS A 19 -7.96 -0.79 4.48
N TYR A 20 -6.70 -0.64 4.89
CA TYR A 20 -6.25 -0.83 6.28
C TYR A 20 -6.44 0.42 7.13
N ARG A 21 -6.70 1.58 6.52
CA ARG A 21 -6.96 2.84 7.24
C ARG A 21 -8.13 2.76 8.23
N HIS A 22 -9.16 1.99 7.88
CA HIS A 22 -10.36 1.80 8.70
C HIS A 22 -10.38 0.43 9.40
N ALA A 23 -9.22 -0.22 9.52
CA ALA A 23 -9.13 -1.44 10.31
C ALA A 23 -9.52 -1.13 11.76
N ILE A 24 -10.35 -2.01 12.32
CA ILE A 24 -10.81 -1.90 13.71
C ILE A 24 -9.62 -2.12 14.67
N GLU A 25 -8.65 -2.92 14.25
CA GLU A 25 -7.42 -3.17 14.98
C GLU A 25 -6.32 -2.17 14.60
N LYS A 26 -5.65 -1.66 15.63
CA LYS A 26 -4.62 -0.65 15.53
C LYS A 26 -3.27 -1.35 15.38
N ASP A 27 -3.08 -1.93 14.20
CA ASP A 27 -1.85 -2.61 13.82
C ASP A 27 -0.86 -1.63 13.19
N GLU A 28 0.40 -2.04 13.12
CA GLU A 28 1.48 -1.28 12.46
C GLU A 28 1.14 -0.93 11.00
N ILE A 29 0.38 -1.80 10.32
CA ILE A 29 -0.14 -1.57 8.96
C ILE A 29 -1.17 -0.45 8.94
N SER A 30 -2.07 -0.39 9.93
CA SER A 30 -3.09 0.64 10.06
C SER A 30 -2.45 2.00 10.34
N GLU A 31 -1.41 2.04 11.17
CA GLU A 31 -0.63 3.26 11.43
C GLU A 31 0.10 3.73 10.16
N PHE A 32 0.75 2.81 9.44
CA PHE A 32 1.38 3.10 8.16
C PHE A 32 0.36 3.63 7.13
N ALA A 33 -0.83 3.03 7.05
CA ALA A 33 -1.89 3.48 6.15
C ALA A 33 -2.40 4.88 6.47
N ASN A 34 -2.53 5.21 7.75
CA ASN A 34 -2.91 6.56 8.18
C ASN A 34 -1.81 7.58 7.87
N ALA A 35 -0.55 7.25 8.16
CA ALA A 35 0.57 8.14 7.88
C ALA A 35 0.76 8.39 6.37
N ALA A 36 0.68 7.35 5.54
CA ALA A 36 0.75 7.48 4.08
C ALA A 36 -0.45 8.26 3.50
N TYR A 37 -1.60 8.26 4.17
CA TYR A 37 -2.77 9.07 3.79
C TYR A 37 -2.54 10.56 4.09
N GLU A 38 -1.95 10.87 5.25
CA GLU A 38 -1.60 12.24 5.65
C GLU A 38 -0.44 12.80 4.84
N ASP A 39 0.42 11.93 4.31
CA ASP A 39 1.50 12.30 3.40
C ASP A 39 0.97 12.65 2.00
N HIS A 40 0.99 13.95 1.70
CA HIS A 40 0.58 14.47 0.40
C HIS A 40 1.63 14.20 -0.70
N GLY A 41 2.89 13.98 -0.33
CA GLY A 41 3.99 13.66 -1.24
C GLY A 41 4.04 12.19 -1.64
N PHE A 42 3.29 11.33 -0.94
CA PHE A 42 3.30 9.89 -1.19
C PHE A 42 2.93 9.58 -2.66
N PRO A 43 3.68 8.71 -3.36
CA PRO A 43 3.42 8.41 -4.76
C PRO A 43 2.19 7.50 -4.94
N LYS A 44 0.99 8.11 -4.91
CA LYS A 44 -0.32 7.43 -4.93
C LYS A 44 -0.61 6.59 -6.16
N ASN A 45 0.10 6.84 -7.26
CA ASN A 45 -0.05 6.11 -8.52
C ASN A 45 1.07 5.09 -8.75
N SER A 46 2.03 4.98 -7.82
CA SER A 46 3.11 4.01 -7.97
C SER A 46 2.62 2.58 -7.69
N VAL A 47 3.12 1.68 -8.52
CA VAL A 47 2.97 0.22 -8.44
C VAL A 47 4.34 -0.46 -8.45
N ASP A 48 5.41 0.33 -8.36
CA ASP A 48 6.78 -0.15 -8.44
C ASP A 48 7.39 -0.22 -7.03
N TYR A 49 7.84 -1.42 -6.65
CA TYR A 49 8.46 -1.66 -5.35
C TYR A 49 9.64 -0.73 -5.11
N HIS A 50 10.59 -0.66 -6.06
CA HIS A 50 11.80 0.14 -5.92
C HIS A 50 11.48 1.62 -5.76
N GLN A 51 10.52 2.13 -6.53
CA GLN A 51 10.10 3.53 -6.43
C GLN A 51 9.51 3.85 -5.05
N LEU A 52 8.69 2.95 -4.51
CA LEU A 52 8.10 3.11 -3.18
C LEU A 52 9.16 2.99 -2.08
N THR A 53 10.02 1.97 -2.14
CA THR A 53 11.14 1.80 -1.19
C THR A 53 12.02 3.04 -1.15
N GLN A 54 12.46 3.55 -2.31
CA GLN A 54 13.28 4.75 -2.38
C GLN A 54 12.57 5.98 -1.79
N TYR A 55 11.26 6.12 -2.03
CA TYR A 55 10.47 7.19 -1.41
C TYR A 55 10.45 7.05 0.11
N LEU A 56 10.22 5.85 0.62
CA LEU A 56 10.13 5.57 2.06
C LEU A 56 11.49 5.68 2.76
N GLU A 57 12.60 5.36 2.10
CA GLU A 57 13.94 5.58 2.67
C GLU A 57 14.25 7.08 2.82
N LEU A 58 13.75 7.90 1.89
CA LEU A 58 13.98 9.34 1.88
C LEU A 58 12.96 10.15 2.72
N ASN A 59 11.72 9.69 2.81
CA ASN A 59 10.59 10.44 3.42
C ASN A 59 9.78 9.63 4.43
N GLY A 60 10.00 8.31 4.54
CA GLY A 60 9.24 7.38 5.37
C GLY A 60 9.59 7.44 6.86
N HIS A 61 9.85 8.63 7.40
CA HIS A 61 10.14 8.84 8.83
C HIS A 61 8.98 8.43 9.76
N TYR A 62 7.80 8.19 9.19
CA TYR A 62 6.59 7.74 9.87
C TYR A 62 6.45 6.21 9.94
N LEU A 63 7.31 5.45 9.24
CA LEU A 63 7.39 4.01 9.37
C LEU A 63 8.27 3.64 10.56
N SER A 64 7.76 2.82 11.47
CA SER A 64 8.55 2.26 12.57
C SER A 64 9.64 1.31 12.07
N SER A 65 9.40 0.60 10.96
CA SER A 65 10.35 -0.30 10.32
C SER A 65 10.02 -0.50 8.84
N MET A 66 11.05 -0.67 8.00
CA MET A 66 10.88 -1.07 6.60
C MET A 66 10.23 -2.46 6.45
N THR A 67 10.36 -3.31 7.47
CA THR A 67 9.70 -4.63 7.49
C THR A 67 8.18 -4.51 7.38
N ILE A 68 7.57 -3.46 7.95
CA ILE A 68 6.13 -3.20 7.82
C ILE A 68 5.75 -2.97 6.36
N PHE A 69 6.59 -2.24 5.61
CA PHE A 69 6.35 -2.03 4.19
C PHE A 69 6.45 -3.35 3.41
N ASP A 70 7.47 -4.17 3.68
CA ASP A 70 7.64 -5.47 3.04
C ASP A 70 6.43 -6.39 3.31
N ASP A 71 5.95 -6.45 4.55
CA ASP A 71 4.78 -7.26 4.93
C ASP A 71 3.52 -6.81 4.16
N VAL A 72 3.28 -5.50 4.07
CA VAL A 72 2.14 -4.95 3.31
C VAL A 72 2.31 -5.18 1.82
N TRP A 73 3.54 -5.15 1.32
CA TRP A 73 3.85 -5.42 -0.08
C TRP A 73 3.53 -6.86 -0.46
N GLU A 74 3.86 -7.83 0.39
CA GLU A 74 3.48 -9.23 0.19
C GLU A 74 1.95 -9.39 0.15
N LEU A 75 1.22 -8.75 1.06
CA LEU A 75 -0.26 -8.75 1.07
C LEU A 75 -0.84 -8.12 -0.20
N TYR A 76 -0.23 -7.04 -0.69
CA TYR A 76 -0.63 -6.40 -1.94
C TYR A 76 -0.47 -7.37 -3.12
N LYS A 77 0.69 -8.04 -3.23
CA LYS A 77 0.95 -9.05 -4.27
C LYS A 77 -0.06 -10.19 -4.20
N GLU A 78 -0.34 -10.72 -3.00
CA GLU A 78 -1.34 -11.78 -2.82
C GLU A 78 -2.75 -11.34 -3.26
N SER A 79 -3.07 -10.05 -3.10
CA SER A 79 -4.37 -9.50 -3.51
C SER A 79 -4.52 -9.27 -5.02
N GLU A 80 -3.42 -9.04 -5.73
CA GLU A 80 -3.40 -8.86 -7.19
C GLU A 80 -3.28 -10.20 -7.95
N ASP A 81 -2.73 -11.24 -7.31
CA ASP A 81 -2.63 -12.60 -7.87
C ASP A 81 -3.95 -13.40 -7.77
N LYS A 82 -4.92 -12.91 -6.99
CA LYS A 82 -6.26 -13.51 -6.78
C LYS A 82 -7.31 -13.02 -7.78
#